data_AF-A0A0C1CFS2-F1
#
_entry.id   AF-A0A0C1CFS2-F1
#
_cell.length_a   1.000
_cell.length_b   1.000
_cell.length_c   1.000
_cell.angle_alpha   90.00
_cell.angle_beta   90.00
_cell.angle_gamma   90.00
#
_symmetry.space_group_name_H-M   'P 1'
#
loop_
_entity.id
_entity.type
_entity.pdbx_description
1 polymer ?
#
loop_
_entity_poly.entity_id
_entity_poly.type
_entity_poly.pdbx_seq_one_letter_code
_entity_poly.pdbx_strand_id
1 'polypeptide(L)'
;MRNYDSALGRFFNMDRFSEKYYDVNPYQYCVNNPIRFIDIKGDSISIDRSITQNWALNKTMTLFAGTKAGRKFLSQFASKGQTVFGQTFDKDGKYDKAGLNLEFTTMREDDENGTPANGETSDDGKNTITVALNTFERVDAQDNKVYDYRSPNAVTSANNMSRWIFSRTITAFHETLLHADLSAKDFMDNRKFDNSNILYKPSGYKSHWQHSQVLYNNGNNTSWPTDASKGIQEANSTFGRFYTTGQLNQMMWNYNGGKN
;
A
#
# COMPACT_ATOMS: atom_id res chain seq x y z
N MET A 1 -12.83 -3.81 -23.68
CA MET A 1 -12.67 -2.34 -23.58
C MET A 1 -14.07 -1.78 -23.34
N ARG A 2 -14.31 -1.00 -22.28
CA ARG A 2 -15.61 -0.34 -22.08
C ARG A 2 -15.56 1.01 -22.81
N ASN A 3 -16.57 1.31 -23.62
CA ASN A 3 -16.67 2.61 -24.28
C ASN A 3 -17.21 3.61 -23.26
N TYR A 4 -16.38 4.56 -22.86
CA TYR A 4 -16.74 5.63 -21.91
C TYR A 4 -17.36 6.80 -22.67
N ASP A 5 -18.51 7.28 -22.19
CA ASP A 5 -19.11 8.53 -22.63
C ASP A 5 -18.69 9.65 -21.68
N SER A 6 -17.86 10.57 -22.16
CA SER A 6 -17.41 11.73 -21.38
C SER A 6 -18.50 12.78 -21.15
N ALA A 7 -19.52 12.85 -22.00
CA ALA A 7 -20.64 13.78 -21.83
C ALA A 7 -21.62 13.29 -20.75
N LEU A 8 -21.76 11.97 -20.60
CA LEU A 8 -22.67 11.37 -19.62
C LEU A 8 -21.97 10.89 -18.34
N GLY A 9 -20.63 10.77 -18.33
CA GLY A 9 -19.86 10.28 -17.19
C GLY A 9 -20.13 8.81 -16.87
N ARG A 10 -20.44 7.99 -17.88
CA ARG A 10 -20.88 6.58 -17.75
C ARG A 10 -20.24 5.70 -18.81
N PHE A 11 -20.23 4.39 -18.57
CA PHE A 11 -19.90 3.42 -19.61
C PHE A 11 -21.13 3.03 -20.43
N PHE A 12 -20.97 2.86 -21.74
CA PHE A 12 -22.02 2.33 -22.62
C PHE A 12 -22.27 0.83 -22.44
N ASN A 13 -21.28 0.11 -21.93
CA ASN A 13 -21.33 -1.33 -21.71
C ASN A 13 -21.46 -1.60 -20.21
N MET A 14 -22.28 -2.59 -19.87
CA MET A 14 -22.43 -3.09 -18.50
C MET A 14 -21.06 -3.46 -17.94
N ASP A 15 -20.81 -3.12 -16.68
CA ASP A 15 -19.63 -3.53 -15.95
C ASP A 15 -19.53 -5.07 -15.97
N ARG A 16 -18.37 -5.57 -16.36
CA ARG A 16 -18.05 -7.01 -16.36
C ARG A 16 -18.03 -7.60 -14.94
N PHE A 17 -18.06 -6.74 -13.92
CA PHE A 17 -18.20 -7.08 -12.52
C PHE A 17 -19.54 -6.62 -11.93
N SER A 18 -20.58 -6.39 -12.75
CA SER A 18 -21.91 -5.99 -12.26
C SER A 18 -22.48 -6.94 -11.20
N GLU A 19 -22.18 -8.24 -11.32
CA GLU A 19 -22.59 -9.28 -10.37
C GLU A 19 -21.81 -9.24 -9.03
N LYS A 20 -20.73 -8.46 -8.95
CA LYS A 20 -19.91 -8.25 -7.74
C LYS A 20 -20.37 -7.03 -6.93
N TYR A 21 -21.08 -6.09 -7.56
CA TYR A 21 -21.48 -4.81 -6.97
C TYR A 21 -22.99 -4.56 -7.17
N TYR A 22 -23.84 -5.43 -6.60
CA TYR A 22 -25.31 -5.32 -6.72
C TYR A 22 -25.86 -3.97 -6.26
N ASP A 23 -25.22 -3.35 -5.26
CA ASP A 23 -25.67 -2.10 -4.65
C ASP A 23 -25.31 -0.86 -5.47
N VAL A 24 -24.68 -1.05 -6.64
CA VAL A 24 -24.15 0.06 -7.42
C VAL A 24 -24.46 -0.08 -8.89
N ASN A 25 -24.73 1.05 -9.56
CA ASN A 25 -25.22 1.03 -10.93
C ASN A 25 -24.17 0.39 -11.85
N PRO A 26 -24.53 -0.63 -12.66
CA PRO A 26 -23.58 -1.38 -13.47
C PRO A 26 -22.99 -0.58 -14.64
N TYR A 27 -23.37 0.69 -14.81
CA TYR A 27 -22.83 1.60 -15.82
C TYR A 27 -22.01 2.76 -15.23
N GLN A 28 -21.79 2.77 -13.91
CA GLN A 28 -21.10 3.86 -13.23
C GLN A 28 -19.61 3.92 -13.58
N TYR A 29 -19.06 5.13 -13.51
CA TYR A 29 -17.63 5.40 -13.61
C TYR A 29 -17.13 5.93 -12.25
N CYS A 30 -16.06 5.33 -11.71
CA CYS A 30 -15.41 5.78 -10.47
C CYS A 30 -16.31 5.86 -9.23
N VAL A 31 -17.37 5.04 -9.13
CA VAL A 31 -18.38 5.15 -8.05
C VAL A 31 -18.91 6.59 -7.90
N ASN A 32 -19.10 7.27 -9.04
CA ASN A 32 -19.48 8.69 -9.14
C ASN A 32 -18.47 9.70 -8.54
N ASN A 33 -17.21 9.33 -8.33
CA ASN A 33 -16.15 10.26 -7.92
C ASN A 33 -14.97 10.31 -8.92
N PRO A 34 -15.20 10.79 -10.16
CA PRO A 34 -14.18 10.85 -11.22
C PRO A 34 -13.14 11.96 -11.04
N ILE A 35 -13.32 12.83 -10.04
CA ILE A 35 -12.33 13.86 -9.67
C ILE A 35 -11.18 13.22 -8.89
N ARG A 36 -11.48 12.21 -8.08
CA ARG A 36 -10.52 11.52 -7.22
C ARG A 36 -9.97 10.23 -7.85
N PHE A 37 -10.80 9.49 -8.58
CA PHE A 37 -10.41 8.19 -9.14
C PHE A 37 -10.36 8.19 -10.67
N ILE A 38 -9.46 7.37 -11.24
CA ILE A 38 -9.45 7.03 -12.66
C ILE A 38 -9.67 5.51 -12.77
N ASP A 39 -10.91 5.11 -13.04
CA ASP A 39 -11.26 3.71 -13.26
C ASP A 39 -11.19 3.37 -14.76
N ILE A 40 -10.01 2.94 -15.21
CA ILE A 40 -9.75 2.72 -16.64
C ILE A 40 -10.57 1.52 -17.17
N LYS A 41 -10.95 0.51 -16.33
CA LYS A 41 -11.58 -0.75 -16.79
C LYS A 41 -12.54 -1.48 -15.82
N GLY A 42 -12.84 -0.95 -14.64
CA GLY A 42 -13.48 -1.67 -13.53
C GLY A 42 -12.46 -2.42 -12.69
N ASP A 43 -11.31 -1.79 -12.44
CA ASP A 43 -10.12 -2.47 -11.94
C ASP A 43 -10.11 -2.58 -10.39
N SER A 44 -9.74 -3.74 -9.85
CA SER A 44 -9.72 -3.98 -8.39
C SER A 44 -8.55 -3.29 -7.65
N ILE A 45 -7.57 -2.74 -8.37
CA ILE A 45 -6.55 -1.84 -7.78
C ILE A 45 -6.74 -0.42 -8.34
N SER A 46 -7.00 0.55 -7.49
CA SER A 46 -7.08 1.96 -7.86
C SER A 46 -5.81 2.69 -7.42
N ILE A 47 -5.28 3.56 -8.29
CA ILE A 47 -4.13 4.41 -7.99
C ILE A 47 -4.60 5.86 -8.09
N ASP A 48 -4.61 6.56 -6.96
CA ASP A 48 -4.95 7.98 -6.92
C ASP A 48 -3.92 8.79 -7.73
N ARG A 49 -4.42 9.83 -8.39
CA ARG A 49 -3.58 10.71 -9.21
C ARG A 49 -2.43 11.33 -8.40
N SER A 50 -2.65 11.62 -7.12
CA SER A 50 -1.65 12.18 -6.21
C SER A 50 -0.40 11.30 -6.09
N ILE A 51 -0.53 9.97 -6.16
CA ILE A 51 0.63 9.06 -6.21
C ILE A 51 1.36 9.22 -7.54
N THR A 52 0.65 9.15 -8.66
CA THR A 52 1.28 9.16 -10.00
C THR A 52 1.92 10.52 -10.34
N GLN A 53 1.37 11.62 -9.83
CA GLN A 53 1.87 12.98 -10.02
C GLN A 53 2.98 13.34 -9.04
N ASN A 54 3.04 12.70 -7.87
CA ASN A 54 4.19 12.82 -6.99
C ASN A 54 5.32 11.93 -7.55
N TRP A 55 6.32 12.56 -8.17
CA TRP A 55 7.44 11.85 -8.80
C TRP A 55 8.12 10.87 -7.83
N ALA A 56 8.33 11.26 -6.58
CA ALA A 56 9.08 10.46 -5.62
C ALA A 56 8.27 9.24 -5.16
N LEU A 57 6.98 9.42 -4.87
CA LEU A 57 6.08 8.32 -4.52
C LEU A 57 5.80 7.39 -5.70
N ASN A 58 5.69 7.92 -6.92
CA ASN A 58 5.58 7.08 -8.11
C ASN A 58 6.83 6.18 -8.28
N LYS A 59 8.03 6.71 -8.01
CA LYS A 59 9.27 5.91 -8.00
C LYS A 59 9.28 4.88 -6.87
N THR A 60 8.86 5.26 -5.67
CA THR A 60 8.69 4.34 -4.53
C THR A 60 7.78 3.16 -4.90
N MET A 61 6.60 3.43 -5.45
CA MET A 61 5.63 2.39 -5.78
C MET A 61 6.07 1.54 -6.98
N THR A 62 6.79 2.13 -7.94
CA THR A 62 7.42 1.38 -9.03
C THR A 62 8.49 0.43 -8.50
N LEU A 63 9.32 0.88 -7.55
CA LEU A 63 10.33 0.03 -6.91
C LEU A 63 9.67 -1.11 -6.12
N PHE A 64 8.68 -0.79 -5.29
CA PHE A 64 7.88 -1.79 -4.55
C PHE A 64 7.30 -2.85 -5.49
N ALA A 65 6.55 -2.42 -6.53
CA ALA A 65 5.90 -3.32 -7.48
C ALA A 65 6.91 -4.13 -8.31
N GLY A 66 8.12 -3.61 -8.51
CA GLY A 66 9.19 -4.31 -9.23
C GLY A 66 9.80 -5.48 -8.45
N THR A 67 9.67 -5.52 -7.13
CA THR A 67 10.14 -6.66 -6.31
C THR A 67 9.23 -7.88 -6.48
N LYS A 68 9.77 -9.09 -6.23
CA LYS A 68 8.97 -10.32 -6.24
C LYS A 68 7.83 -10.28 -5.22
N ALA A 69 8.11 -9.77 -4.03
CA ALA A 69 7.13 -9.69 -2.95
C ALA A 69 6.02 -8.67 -3.23
N GLY A 70 6.38 -7.47 -3.68
CA GLY A 70 5.41 -6.44 -4.05
C GLY A 70 4.55 -6.87 -5.25
N ARG A 71 5.18 -7.44 -6.30
CA ARG A 71 4.44 -8.00 -7.44
C ARG A 71 3.49 -9.13 -7.01
N LYS A 72 3.95 -10.04 -6.15
CA LYS A 72 3.11 -11.11 -5.59
C LYS A 72 1.93 -10.55 -4.80
N PHE A 73 2.15 -9.55 -3.94
CA PHE A 73 1.08 -8.88 -3.21
C PHE A 73 0.04 -8.28 -4.16
N LEU A 74 0.46 -7.44 -5.11
CA LEU A 74 -0.42 -6.80 -6.08
C LEU A 74 -1.18 -7.82 -6.93
N SER A 75 -0.56 -8.94 -7.32
CA SER A 75 -1.22 -9.99 -8.11
C SER A 75 -2.43 -10.63 -7.41
N GLN A 76 -2.54 -10.51 -6.08
CA GLN A 76 -3.68 -11.03 -5.34
C GLN A 76 -4.92 -10.14 -5.49
N PHE A 77 -4.75 -8.85 -5.78
CA PHE A 77 -5.81 -7.86 -5.96
C PHE A 77 -6.03 -7.47 -7.43
N ALA A 78 -5.04 -7.66 -8.30
CA ALA A 78 -5.12 -7.21 -9.67
C ALA A 78 -6.16 -8.01 -10.48
N SER A 79 -6.91 -7.30 -11.32
CA SER A 79 -7.74 -7.94 -12.35
C SER A 79 -6.88 -8.37 -13.54
N LYS A 80 -7.31 -9.39 -14.30
CA LYS A 80 -6.62 -9.83 -15.51
C LYS A 80 -6.49 -8.69 -16.53
N GLY A 81 -5.26 -8.43 -16.95
CA GLY A 81 -4.89 -7.40 -17.91
C GLY A 81 -4.70 -6.00 -17.29
N GLN A 82 -4.78 -5.89 -15.96
CA GLN A 82 -4.51 -4.65 -15.25
C GLN A 82 -3.00 -4.38 -15.19
N THR A 83 -2.61 -3.12 -15.34
CA THR A 83 -1.24 -2.65 -15.17
C THR A 83 -1.16 -1.70 -13.97
N VAL A 84 -0.30 -2.02 -13.01
CA VAL A 84 -0.10 -1.26 -11.77
C VAL A 84 1.38 -0.98 -11.61
N PHE A 85 1.76 0.31 -11.53
CA PHE A 85 3.15 0.77 -11.41
C PHE A 85 4.13 0.09 -12.40
N GLY A 86 3.69 -0.08 -13.66
CA GLY A 86 4.48 -0.69 -14.73
C GLY A 86 4.46 -2.23 -14.75
N GLN A 87 3.77 -2.89 -13.82
CA GLN A 87 3.60 -4.34 -13.79
C GLN A 87 2.23 -4.74 -14.35
N THR A 88 2.20 -5.60 -15.37
CA THR A 88 0.95 -6.16 -15.90
C THR A 88 0.68 -7.55 -15.33
N PHE A 89 -0.58 -7.82 -14.98
CA PHE A 89 -1.05 -9.08 -14.42
C PHE A 89 -1.90 -9.84 -15.44
N ASP A 90 -1.68 -11.14 -15.58
CA ASP A 90 -2.29 -12.00 -16.60
C ASP A 90 -3.47 -12.84 -16.08
N LYS A 91 -3.75 -12.76 -14.77
CA LYS A 91 -4.77 -13.53 -14.06
C LYS A 91 -5.51 -12.64 -13.07
N ASP A 92 -6.77 -12.98 -12.83
CA ASP A 92 -7.58 -12.39 -11.77
C ASP A 92 -7.07 -12.87 -10.41
N GLY A 93 -6.73 -11.92 -9.55
CA GLY A 93 -6.30 -12.16 -8.19
C GLY A 93 -7.38 -12.80 -7.33
N LYS A 94 -6.97 -13.46 -6.24
CA LYS A 94 -7.92 -14.12 -5.34
C LYS A 94 -8.85 -13.12 -4.63
N TYR A 95 -8.37 -11.91 -4.33
CA TYR A 95 -9.13 -10.84 -3.68
C TYR A 95 -10.01 -10.10 -4.70
N ASP A 96 -9.51 -9.92 -5.93
CA ASP A 96 -10.28 -9.40 -7.07
C ASP A 96 -11.57 -10.22 -7.29
N LYS A 97 -11.45 -11.55 -7.37
CA LYS A 97 -12.59 -12.47 -7.50
C LYS A 97 -13.59 -12.39 -6.34
N ALA A 98 -13.16 -11.85 -5.20
CA ALA A 98 -13.89 -11.92 -3.94
C ALA A 98 -14.70 -10.68 -3.60
N GLY A 99 -14.62 -9.61 -4.37
CA GLY A 99 -15.25 -8.34 -3.99
C GLY A 99 -14.29 -7.22 -3.66
N LEU A 100 -13.05 -7.56 -3.32
CA LEU A 100 -12.17 -6.71 -2.53
C LEU A 100 -11.28 -5.83 -3.42
N ASN A 101 -11.31 -4.53 -3.14
CA ASN A 101 -10.55 -3.50 -3.83
C ASN A 101 -9.36 -3.05 -2.97
N LEU A 102 -8.32 -2.57 -3.65
CA LEU A 102 -7.15 -1.93 -3.04
C LEU A 102 -6.93 -0.55 -3.65
N GLU A 103 -6.87 0.48 -2.83
CA GLU A 103 -6.58 1.85 -3.25
C GLU A 103 -5.20 2.28 -2.73
N PHE A 104 -4.39 2.89 -3.61
CA PHE A 104 -3.19 3.62 -3.21
C PHE A 104 -3.42 5.11 -3.35
N THR A 105 -3.21 5.84 -2.26
CA THR A 105 -3.38 7.30 -2.21
C THR A 105 -2.25 7.98 -1.44
N THR A 106 -2.26 9.30 -1.46
CA THR A 106 -1.34 10.10 -0.64
C THR A 106 -2.06 10.71 0.54
N MET A 107 -1.26 11.02 1.56
CA MET A 107 -1.64 11.94 2.62
C MET A 107 -0.52 12.95 2.83
N ARG A 108 -0.84 14.03 3.55
CA ARG A 108 0.15 15.00 4.00
C ARG A 108 -0.14 15.31 5.44
N GLU A 109 0.66 14.74 6.31
CA GLU A 109 0.70 15.09 7.72
C GLU A 109 2.07 15.71 7.98
N ASP A 110 2.03 17.00 8.33
CA ASP A 110 3.19 17.78 8.75
C ASP A 110 3.08 17.92 10.29
N ASP A 111 4.19 17.81 11.01
CA ASP A 111 4.18 17.98 12.46
C ASP A 111 4.62 19.38 12.91
N GLU A 112 3.88 19.96 13.84
CA GLU A 112 4.37 21.10 14.64
C GLU A 112 5.00 20.63 15.97
N ASN A 113 4.72 19.41 16.46
CA ASN A 113 5.12 18.93 17.80
C ASN A 113 5.41 17.40 17.95
N GLY A 114 5.63 16.63 16.86
CA GLY A 114 6.03 15.20 16.98
C GLY A 114 5.96 14.40 15.67
N THR A 115 6.80 13.37 15.49
CA THR A 115 6.99 12.68 14.19
C THR A 115 5.68 12.24 13.51
N PRO A 116 5.35 12.76 12.30
CA PRO A 116 4.09 12.43 11.62
C PRO A 116 4.08 10.98 11.13
N ALA A 117 2.88 10.41 10.92
CA ALA A 117 2.77 9.04 10.42
C ALA A 117 3.39 8.93 9.02
N ASN A 118 4.22 7.92 8.79
CA ASN A 118 4.89 7.73 7.50
C ASN A 118 3.95 7.18 6.42
N GLY A 119 2.93 6.43 6.84
CA GLY A 119 1.96 5.69 6.06
C GLY A 119 0.78 5.30 6.96
N GLU A 120 -0.36 5.01 6.34
CA GLU A 120 -1.56 4.56 7.03
C GLU A 120 -2.30 3.59 6.13
N THR A 121 -2.90 2.58 6.73
CA THR A 121 -3.84 1.68 6.06
C THR A 121 -5.18 1.73 6.77
N SER A 122 -6.23 1.93 6.00
CA SER A 122 -7.63 1.93 6.45
C SER A 122 -8.50 1.06 5.56
N ASP A 123 -9.74 0.86 5.97
CA ASP A 123 -10.76 0.23 5.14
C ASP A 123 -12.08 1.02 5.23
N ASP A 124 -12.96 0.84 4.24
CA ASP A 124 -14.24 1.54 4.14
C ASP A 124 -15.40 0.81 4.85
N GLY A 125 -15.13 -0.27 5.60
CA GLY A 125 -16.15 -1.12 6.20
C GLY A 125 -16.96 -1.96 5.20
N LYS A 126 -16.69 -1.87 3.90
CA LYS A 126 -17.47 -2.52 2.84
C LYS A 126 -16.61 -3.52 2.07
N ASN A 127 -15.67 -3.04 1.28
CA ASN A 127 -14.83 -3.86 0.41
C ASN A 127 -13.62 -3.13 -0.19
N THR A 128 -13.21 -2.00 0.37
CA THR A 128 -12.04 -1.26 -0.11
C THR A 128 -11.05 -1.09 1.01
N ILE A 129 -9.80 -1.51 0.77
CA ILE A 129 -8.66 -1.22 1.63
C ILE A 129 -7.86 -0.09 1.00
N THR A 130 -7.56 0.95 1.77
CA THR A 130 -6.82 2.12 1.30
C THR A 130 -5.46 2.17 1.99
N VAL A 131 -4.40 2.21 1.18
CA VAL A 131 -3.02 2.44 1.60
C VAL A 131 -2.64 3.87 1.25
N ALA A 132 -2.46 4.71 2.27
CA ALA A 132 -2.01 6.07 2.14
C ALA A 132 -0.51 6.18 2.45
N LEU A 133 0.24 6.87 1.59
CA LEU A 133 1.65 7.18 1.84
C LEU A 133 1.81 8.69 2.11
N ASN A 134 2.53 9.03 3.17
CA ASN A 134 2.77 10.44 3.50
C ASN A 134 3.72 11.08 2.46
N THR A 135 3.36 12.29 2.03
CA THR A 135 4.12 13.12 1.07
C THR A 135 5.17 13.99 1.74
N PHE A 136 5.17 14.07 3.08
CA PHE A 136 6.11 14.87 3.85
C PHE A 136 7.55 14.53 3.48
N GLU A 137 8.32 15.57 3.21
CA GLU A 137 9.57 15.43 2.47
C GLU A 137 10.70 14.89 3.36
N ARG A 138 10.53 14.98 4.68
CA ARG A 138 11.40 14.36 5.67
C ARG A 138 10.92 12.94 5.95
N VAL A 139 11.76 11.95 5.67
CA VAL A 139 11.59 10.59 6.20
C VAL A 139 12.55 10.38 7.34
N ASP A 140 12.04 9.88 8.47
CA ASP A 140 12.89 9.36 9.52
C ASP A 140 13.45 8.02 9.05
N ALA A 141 14.74 7.99 8.73
CA ALA A 141 15.44 6.74 8.60
C ALA A 141 16.00 6.38 9.97
N GLN A 142 15.74 5.14 10.40
CA GLN A 142 16.18 4.63 11.70
C GLN A 142 17.71 4.50 11.85
N ASP A 143 18.49 5.05 10.91
CA ASP A 143 19.88 5.44 11.11
C ASP A 143 20.04 6.82 11.80
N ASN A 144 18.95 7.33 12.40
CA ASN A 144 18.82 8.69 12.97
C ASN A 144 19.10 9.80 11.96
N LYS A 145 18.88 9.55 10.67
CA LYS A 145 19.06 10.56 9.62
C LYS A 145 17.73 10.90 8.99
N VAL A 146 17.61 12.18 8.67
CA VAL A 146 16.47 12.69 7.93
C VAL A 146 16.91 12.99 6.52
N TYR A 147 16.25 12.35 5.55
CA TYR A 147 16.46 12.62 4.14
C TYR A 147 15.36 13.56 3.65
N ASP A 148 15.74 14.73 3.12
CA ASP A 148 14.84 15.66 2.44
C ASP A 148 15.19 15.67 0.95
N TYR A 149 14.21 15.35 0.10
CA TYR A 149 14.40 15.31 -1.34
C TYR A 149 14.39 16.70 -2.01
N ARG A 150 13.93 17.74 -1.31
CA ARG A 150 13.83 19.13 -1.81
C ARG A 150 15.13 19.94 -1.63
N SER A 151 16.11 19.43 -0.89
CA SER A 151 17.41 20.11 -0.65
C SER A 151 18.48 19.65 -1.66
N PRO A 152 18.67 20.31 -2.82
CA PRO A 152 19.36 19.74 -3.98
C PRO A 152 20.87 20.01 -4.04
N ASN A 153 21.45 20.74 -3.07
CA ASN A 153 22.72 21.45 -3.26
C ASN A 153 24.03 20.69 -2.93
N ALA A 154 24.08 19.37 -3.10
CA ALA A 154 25.38 18.65 -3.16
C ALA A 154 25.20 17.28 -3.83
N VAL A 155 26.31 16.60 -4.17
CA VAL A 155 26.36 15.19 -4.63
C VAL A 155 25.63 14.23 -3.63
N THR A 156 25.38 14.70 -2.41
CA THR A 156 24.43 14.13 -1.44
C THR A 156 22.99 14.04 -1.94
N SER A 157 22.58 14.77 -2.98
CA SER A 157 21.20 14.86 -3.48
C SER A 157 20.71 13.55 -4.10
N ALA A 158 21.51 12.87 -4.93
CA ALA A 158 21.14 11.59 -5.52
C ALA A 158 21.07 10.46 -4.46
N ASN A 159 21.99 10.48 -3.49
CA ASN A 159 22.01 9.52 -2.39
C ASN A 159 20.87 9.77 -1.40
N ASN A 160 20.58 11.03 -1.06
CA ASN A 160 19.44 11.40 -0.21
C ASN A 160 18.11 11.08 -0.90
N MET A 161 18.01 11.32 -2.21
CA MET A 161 16.84 10.95 -3.00
C MET A 161 16.61 9.44 -3.01
N SER A 162 17.67 8.67 -3.29
CA SER A 162 17.59 7.20 -3.32
C SER A 162 17.24 6.64 -1.95
N ARG A 163 17.80 7.21 -0.87
CA ARG A 163 17.47 6.85 0.51
C ARG A 163 16.04 7.24 0.88
N TRP A 164 15.56 8.39 0.43
CA TRP A 164 14.17 8.80 0.61
C TRP A 164 13.21 7.80 -0.05
N ILE A 165 13.45 7.48 -1.33
CA ILE A 165 12.66 6.51 -2.10
C ILE A 165 12.70 5.15 -1.41
N PHE A 166 13.87 4.71 -0.97
CA PHE A 166 14.02 3.43 -0.28
C PHE A 166 13.29 3.41 1.08
N SER A 167 13.43 4.43 1.91
CA SER A 167 12.72 4.55 3.19
C SER A 167 11.20 4.53 2.99
N ARG A 168 10.69 5.23 1.97
CA ARG A 168 9.26 5.19 1.65
C ARG A 168 8.82 3.85 1.05
N THR A 169 9.74 3.13 0.41
CA THR A 169 9.49 1.76 -0.06
C THR A 169 9.31 0.81 1.11
N ILE A 170 10.07 0.98 2.20
CA ILE A 170 9.86 0.23 3.45
C ILE A 170 8.46 0.52 3.99
N THR A 171 8.02 1.79 4.01
CA THR A 171 6.64 2.14 4.41
C THR A 171 5.62 1.45 3.51
N ALA A 172 5.81 1.47 2.19
CA ALA A 172 4.89 0.78 1.28
C ALA A 172 4.81 -0.72 1.60
N PHE A 173 5.93 -1.38 1.89
CA PHE A 173 5.93 -2.78 2.35
C PHE A 173 5.22 -2.97 3.69
N HIS A 174 5.40 -2.07 4.65
CA HIS A 174 4.76 -2.12 5.96
C HIS A 174 3.23 -2.05 5.82
N GLU A 175 2.73 -1.01 5.16
CA GLU A 175 1.30 -0.81 4.96
C GLU A 175 0.66 -1.95 4.16
N THR A 176 1.34 -2.44 3.12
CA THR A 176 0.78 -3.47 2.25
C THR A 176 0.85 -4.88 2.85
N LEU A 177 2.05 -5.35 3.23
CA LEU A 177 2.26 -6.74 3.65
C LEU A 177 1.98 -6.99 5.14
N LEU A 178 1.65 -5.95 5.92
CA LEU A 178 1.10 -6.10 7.27
C LEU A 178 -0.37 -5.75 7.31
N HIS A 179 -0.67 -4.47 7.12
CA HIS A 179 -2.01 -3.97 7.38
C HIS A 179 -2.97 -4.42 6.29
N ALA A 180 -2.69 -4.09 5.02
CA ALA A 180 -3.60 -4.42 3.93
C ALA A 180 -3.73 -5.94 3.72
N ASP A 181 -2.66 -6.72 3.85
CA ASP A 181 -2.76 -8.19 3.72
C ASP A 181 -3.57 -8.82 4.87
N LEU A 182 -3.44 -8.33 6.10
CA LEU A 182 -4.25 -8.82 7.21
C LEU A 182 -5.71 -8.38 7.11
N SER A 183 -5.99 -7.13 6.73
CA SER A 183 -7.35 -6.66 6.45
C SER A 183 -7.99 -7.43 5.29
N ALA A 184 -7.22 -7.78 4.26
CA ALA A 184 -7.73 -8.58 3.15
C ALA A 184 -8.05 -10.01 3.58
N LYS A 185 -7.22 -10.62 4.45
CA LYS A 185 -7.50 -11.94 5.02
C LYS A 185 -8.76 -11.93 5.91
N ASP A 186 -8.95 -10.85 6.66
CA ASP A 186 -10.13 -10.64 7.51
C ASP A 186 -11.38 -10.57 6.64
N PHE A 187 -11.37 -9.73 5.61
CA PHE A 187 -12.46 -9.67 4.65
C PHE A 187 -12.77 -11.02 3.98
N MET A 188 -11.75 -11.86 3.76
CA MET A 188 -11.96 -13.16 3.13
C MET A 188 -12.61 -14.21 4.03
N ASP A 189 -12.63 -14.03 5.35
CA ASP A 189 -13.25 -15.01 6.25
C ASP A 189 -14.78 -14.87 6.29
N ASN A 190 -15.30 -13.63 6.36
CA ASN A 190 -16.71 -13.38 6.60
C ASN A 190 -17.28 -12.16 5.83
N ARG A 191 -16.49 -11.56 4.92
CA ARG A 191 -16.83 -10.35 4.14
C ARG A 191 -16.97 -9.07 4.97
N LYS A 192 -16.30 -8.99 6.12
CA LYS A 192 -16.27 -7.79 6.98
C LYS A 192 -14.85 -7.46 7.38
N PHE A 193 -14.67 -6.21 7.80
CA PHE A 193 -13.45 -5.73 8.46
C PHE A 193 -13.73 -5.64 9.97
N ASP A 194 -13.68 -6.77 10.66
CA ASP A 194 -13.99 -6.90 12.09
C ASP A 194 -12.83 -7.46 12.93
N ASN A 195 -11.67 -7.66 12.29
CA ASN A 195 -10.45 -8.22 12.88
C ASN A 195 -10.73 -9.59 13.54
N SER A 196 -11.62 -10.40 12.98
CA SER A 196 -11.92 -11.75 13.46
C SER A 196 -10.76 -12.72 13.20
N ASN A 197 -9.89 -12.41 12.24
CA ASN A 197 -8.65 -13.15 12.00
C ASN A 197 -7.49 -12.82 12.97
N ILE A 198 -7.68 -11.83 13.86
CA ILE A 198 -6.69 -11.41 14.86
C ILE A 198 -6.95 -12.15 16.17
N LEU A 199 -6.11 -13.14 16.47
CA LEU A 199 -6.22 -13.99 17.66
C LEU A 199 -5.58 -13.36 18.91
N TYR A 200 -4.52 -12.57 18.72
CA TYR A 200 -3.77 -11.96 19.82
C TYR A 200 -4.02 -10.45 19.88
N LYS A 201 -4.92 -10.05 20.79
CA LYS A 201 -5.26 -8.65 21.11
C LYS A 201 -4.80 -8.33 22.54
N PRO A 202 -3.53 -7.97 22.77
CA PRO A 202 -3.00 -7.75 24.12
C PRO A 202 -3.74 -6.62 24.84
N SER A 203 -3.99 -6.81 26.14
CA SER A 203 -4.60 -5.80 27.00
C SER A 203 -3.77 -4.51 27.01
N GLY A 204 -4.44 -3.36 26.93
CA GLY A 204 -3.82 -2.03 26.86
C GLY A 204 -3.68 -1.45 25.45
N TYR A 205 -3.72 -2.29 24.40
CA TYR A 205 -3.67 -1.83 23.02
C TYR A 205 -5.08 -1.55 22.49
N LYS A 206 -5.35 -0.30 22.09
CA LYS A 206 -6.65 0.13 21.56
C LYS A 206 -6.79 -0.04 20.03
N SER A 207 -5.68 -0.19 19.33
CA SER A 207 -5.59 -0.33 17.86
C SER A 207 -4.27 -1.04 17.46
N HIS A 208 -4.05 -1.25 16.16
CA HIS A 208 -2.84 -1.86 15.58
C HIS A 208 -2.51 -3.28 16.05
N TRP A 209 -3.52 -4.08 16.42
CA TRP A 209 -3.33 -5.48 16.80
C TRP A 209 -2.70 -6.35 15.70
N GLN A 210 -2.73 -5.90 14.44
CA GLN A 210 -2.00 -6.54 13.34
C GLN A 210 -0.50 -6.71 13.66
N HIS A 211 0.13 -5.74 14.34
CA HIS A 211 1.53 -5.83 14.77
C HIS A 211 1.70 -6.94 15.82
N SER A 212 0.83 -6.96 16.83
CA SER A 212 0.83 -7.96 17.89
C SER A 212 0.58 -9.38 17.35
N GLN A 213 -0.33 -9.52 16.38
CA GLN A 213 -0.64 -10.79 15.72
C GLN A 213 0.58 -11.34 14.96
N VAL A 214 1.32 -10.49 14.25
CA VAL A 214 2.53 -10.90 13.54
C VAL A 214 3.64 -11.32 14.52
N LEU A 215 3.82 -10.59 15.63
CA LEU A 215 4.78 -10.96 16.68
C LEU A 215 4.42 -12.28 17.35
N TYR A 216 3.13 -12.48 17.67
CA TYR A 216 2.63 -13.69 18.30
C TYR A 216 2.84 -14.93 17.42
N ASN A 217 2.49 -14.84 16.13
CA ASN A 217 2.63 -15.96 15.19
C ASN A 217 4.09 -16.34 14.89
N ASN A 218 5.04 -15.44 15.17
CA ASN A 218 6.48 -15.69 15.06
C ASN A 218 7.15 -16.10 16.38
N GLY A 219 6.37 -16.42 17.42
CA GLY A 219 6.92 -16.83 18.72
C GLY A 219 7.74 -15.72 19.39
N ASN A 220 7.32 -14.45 19.27
CA ASN A 220 8.04 -13.26 19.73
C ASN A 220 9.40 -13.01 19.04
N ASN A 221 9.70 -13.71 17.94
CA ASN A 221 10.83 -13.37 17.08
C ASN A 221 10.43 -12.23 16.13
N THR A 222 11.25 -11.20 16.00
CA THR A 222 11.04 -10.03 15.13
C THR A 222 11.17 -10.33 13.62
N SER A 223 11.09 -11.61 13.23
CA SER A 223 11.29 -12.06 11.84
C SER A 223 9.96 -12.19 11.10
N TRP A 224 9.50 -11.11 10.47
CA TRP A 224 8.27 -10.95 9.67
C TRP A 224 7.90 -12.09 8.69
N PRO A 225 6.65 -12.07 8.12
CA PRO A 225 6.29 -12.81 6.92
C PRO A 225 7.43 -12.73 5.92
N THR A 226 8.04 -13.88 5.61
CA THR A 226 9.35 -13.91 4.94
C THR A 226 9.40 -13.13 3.63
N ASP A 227 8.24 -12.91 3.00
CA ASP A 227 8.12 -12.16 1.75
C ASP A 227 8.40 -10.65 1.90
N ALA A 228 7.95 -9.98 2.98
CA ALA A 228 8.17 -8.54 3.16
C ALA A 228 9.66 -8.21 3.36
N SER A 229 10.32 -8.93 4.28
CA SER A 229 11.76 -8.76 4.51
C SER A 229 12.58 -9.10 3.25
N LYS A 230 12.24 -10.17 2.53
CA LYS A 230 12.89 -10.50 1.24
C LYS A 230 12.68 -9.42 0.18
N GLY A 231 11.46 -8.87 0.07
CA GLY A 231 11.14 -7.79 -0.85
C GLY A 231 11.94 -6.52 -0.57
N ILE A 232 12.10 -6.15 0.69
CA ILE A 232 12.89 -4.99 1.09
C ILE A 232 14.38 -5.22 0.82
N GLN A 233 14.88 -6.43 1.09
CA GLN A 233 16.27 -6.79 0.75
C GLN A 233 16.51 -6.74 -0.76
N GLU A 234 15.55 -7.18 -1.58
CA GLU A 234 15.57 -7.05 -3.03
C GLU A 234 15.58 -5.57 -3.46
N ALA A 235 14.68 -4.74 -2.92
CA ALA A 235 14.65 -3.30 -3.18
C ALA A 235 15.98 -2.62 -2.78
N ASN A 236 16.53 -2.96 -1.61
CA ASN A 236 17.80 -2.43 -1.10
C ASN A 236 18.98 -2.77 -2.02
N SER A 237 18.94 -3.95 -2.66
CA SER A 237 19.97 -4.36 -3.61
C SER A 237 20.03 -3.49 -4.88
N THR A 238 18.90 -2.87 -5.26
CA THR A 238 18.81 -1.95 -6.41
C THR A 238 19.68 -0.71 -6.23
N PHE A 239 19.98 -0.33 -4.98
CA PHE A 239 20.79 0.82 -4.62
C PHE A 239 22.20 0.46 -4.14
N GLY A 240 22.68 -0.76 -4.39
CA GLY A 240 24.00 -1.19 -3.91
C GLY A 240 24.04 -1.49 -2.41
N ARG A 241 22.87 -1.70 -1.77
CA ARG A 241 22.66 -2.06 -0.35
C ARG A 241 22.99 -0.94 0.64
N PHE A 242 22.03 -0.04 0.88
CA PHE A 242 22.16 1.01 1.88
C PHE A 242 22.24 0.50 3.32
N TYR A 243 21.58 -0.62 3.62
CA TYR A 243 21.46 -1.18 4.96
C TYR A 243 21.73 -2.68 4.99
N THR A 244 22.16 -3.19 6.15
CA THR A 244 22.31 -4.63 6.42
C THR A 244 20.95 -5.30 6.65
N THR A 245 20.86 -6.62 6.50
CA THR A 245 19.62 -7.37 6.78
C THR A 245 19.11 -7.16 8.22
N GLY A 246 20.01 -7.08 9.20
CA GLY A 246 19.65 -6.81 10.60
C GLY A 246 18.99 -5.45 10.78
N GLN A 247 19.54 -4.40 10.14
CA GLN A 247 18.95 -3.05 10.15
C GLN A 247 17.59 -3.03 9.45
N LEU A 248 17.47 -3.65 8.27
CA LEU A 248 16.20 -3.72 7.54
C LEU A 248 15.08 -4.40 8.33
N ASN A 249 15.43 -5.44 9.08
CA ASN A 249 14.45 -6.13 9.94
C ASN A 249 13.94 -5.23 11.07
N GLN A 250 14.80 -4.38 11.67
CA GLN A 250 14.37 -3.40 12.68
C GLN A 250 13.54 -2.26 12.05
N MET A 251 13.93 -1.84 10.83
CA MET A 251 13.23 -0.80 10.07
C MET A 251 11.75 -1.10 9.86
N MET A 252 11.40 -2.37 9.68
CA MET A 252 10.02 -2.79 9.55
C MET A 252 9.17 -2.61 10.81
N TRP A 253 9.78 -2.53 11.99
CA TRP A 253 9.07 -2.51 13.27
C TRP A 253 8.99 -1.13 13.92
N ASN A 254 9.97 -0.23 13.75
CA ASN A 254 9.91 1.10 14.41
C ASN A 254 9.04 2.11 13.64
N TYR A 255 7.84 1.70 13.24
CA TYR A 255 6.78 2.62 12.84
C TYR A 255 5.92 2.90 14.09
N ASN A 256 5.88 4.15 14.52
CA ASN A 256 5.08 4.61 15.66
C ASN A 256 3.59 4.45 15.34
N GLY A 257 3.06 3.26 15.54
CA GLY A 257 1.62 2.99 15.58
C GLY A 257 1.21 2.08 16.75
N GLY A 258 2.17 1.52 17.49
CA GLY A 258 1.89 0.47 18.47
C GLY A 258 2.00 0.85 19.94
N LYS A 259 2.26 2.10 20.32
CA LYS A 259 2.33 2.48 21.74
C LYS A 259 1.65 3.82 21.97
N ASN A 260 0.47 3.76 22.55
CA ASN A 260 0.10 4.66 23.63
C ASN A 260 -0.04 3.81 24.89
#